data_AF-A0A5C6M7V5-F1
#
_entry.id   AF-A0A5C6M7V5-F1
#
_cell.length_a   1.000
_cell.length_b   1.000
_cell.length_c   1.000
_cell.angle_alpha   90.00
_cell.angle_beta   90.00
_cell.angle_gamma   90.00
#
_symmetry.space_group_name_H-M   'P 1'
#
loop_
_entity.id
_entity.type
_entity.pdbx_description
1 polymer ?
#
loop_
_entity_poly.entity_id
_entity_poly.type
_entity_poly.pdbx_seq_one_letter_code
_entity_poly.pdbx_strand_id
1 'polypeptide(L)'
;MRAVSRREELDYWFPLAERNVARHEVGTFMGLAEKWLEHAKAVREISESCLGNYRCHLKHHILPVIGDTFLKDLDLKSIEGVATVIRGKKPQTRSYKTVRRNRMMDGSDEFFEDDEFLSTAYRREILTVACMVTKFGCERGYIAMNPFRQFKLPECPEQPYDYWKIKEENTFLSWLESGGVYHVHTTKGHSKRNGGDGEKFLKRLQLRNHEELYDIVLFALKIRSAQR
;
A
#
# COMPACT_ATOMS: atom_id res chain seq x y z
N MET A 1 -4.09 12.98 -1.21
CA MET A 1 -4.82 11.70 -1.10
C MET A 1 -4.63 11.18 0.31
N ARG A 2 -5.65 11.31 1.17
CA ARG A 2 -5.70 10.66 2.48
C ARG A 2 -6.41 9.33 2.27
N ALA A 3 -5.66 8.27 1.97
CA ALA A 3 -6.23 6.94 2.00
C ALA A 3 -6.23 6.51 3.47
N VAL A 4 -7.42 6.40 4.07
CA VAL A 4 -7.67 5.78 5.37
C VAL A 4 -7.03 6.51 6.56
N SER A 5 -7.38 7.79 6.76
CA SER A 5 -7.19 8.46 8.05
C SER A 5 -8.56 8.67 8.71
N ARG A 6 -8.98 7.71 9.52
CA ARG A 6 -9.96 7.77 10.63
C ARG A 6 -10.59 6.40 10.79
N ARG A 7 -10.99 6.08 12.03
CA ARG A 7 -11.83 4.95 12.43
C ARG A 7 -13.22 5.01 11.77
N GLU A 8 -13.27 5.10 10.45
CA GLU A 8 -14.53 5.04 9.72
C GLU A 8 -15.00 3.60 9.82
N GLU A 9 -16.10 3.41 10.54
CA GLU A 9 -16.85 2.17 10.54
C GLU A 9 -17.00 1.74 9.07
N LEU A 10 -16.78 0.45 8.80
CA LEU A 10 -16.90 -0.12 7.45
C LEU A 10 -18.22 0.30 6.75
N ASP A 11 -19.22 0.78 7.49
CA ASP A 11 -20.53 1.26 7.03
C ASP A 11 -20.45 2.51 6.15
N TYR A 12 -19.40 3.33 6.26
CA TYR A 12 -19.22 4.52 5.42
C TYR A 12 -19.03 4.18 3.93
N TRP A 13 -18.53 2.99 3.62
CA TRP A 13 -18.16 2.56 2.26
C TRP A 13 -19.32 1.96 1.46
N PHE A 14 -20.51 1.86 2.07
CA PHE A 14 -21.68 1.22 1.45
C PHE A 14 -22.87 2.19 1.48
N PRO A 15 -23.16 2.92 0.37
CA PRO A 15 -24.42 3.63 0.28
C PRO A 15 -25.59 2.64 0.40
N LEU A 16 -26.63 3.01 1.15
CA LEU A 16 -27.90 2.28 1.24
C LEU A 16 -28.51 2.14 -0.16
N ALA A 17 -28.19 1.08 -0.90
CA ALA A 17 -28.75 0.85 -2.23
C ALA A 17 -29.28 -0.57 -2.40
N GLU A 18 -30.60 -0.64 -2.55
CA GLU A 18 -31.48 -1.69 -3.06
C GLU A 18 -31.23 -3.14 -2.59
N ARG A 19 -32.09 -3.59 -1.68
CA ARG A 19 -32.20 -4.97 -1.16
C ARG A 19 -32.52 -6.04 -2.24
N ASN A 20 -32.78 -5.64 -3.49
CA ASN A 20 -33.37 -6.50 -4.51
C ASN A 20 -32.59 -6.48 -5.83
N VAL A 21 -31.29 -6.78 -5.79
CA VAL A 21 -30.60 -7.24 -7.00
C VAL A 21 -30.88 -8.72 -7.13
N ALA A 22 -31.41 -9.16 -8.28
CA ALA A 22 -31.70 -10.56 -8.57
C ALA A 22 -30.52 -11.45 -8.13
N ARG A 23 -30.81 -12.47 -7.32
CA ARG A 23 -29.82 -13.38 -6.74
C ARG A 23 -29.15 -14.20 -7.85
N HIS A 24 -28.10 -13.66 -8.45
CA HIS A 24 -27.16 -14.50 -9.18
C HIS A 24 -26.46 -15.40 -8.16
N GLU A 25 -26.47 -16.70 -8.40
CA GLU A 25 -25.75 -17.65 -7.55
C GLU A 25 -24.25 -17.35 -7.62
N VAL A 26 -23.74 -16.78 -6.53
CA VAL A 26 -22.30 -16.63 -6.33
C VAL A 26 -21.88 -17.82 -5.48
N GLY A 27 -21.24 -18.81 -6.13
CA GLY A 27 -20.86 -20.05 -5.46
C GLY A 27 -19.67 -19.86 -4.51
N THR A 28 -18.68 -19.06 -4.90
CA THR A 28 -17.36 -18.98 -4.24
C THR A 28 -16.98 -17.57 -3.83
N PHE A 29 -15.98 -17.44 -2.96
CA PHE A 29 -15.43 -16.14 -2.57
C PHE A 29 -14.91 -15.34 -3.78
N MET A 30 -14.29 -16.00 -4.76
CA MET A 30 -13.82 -15.35 -5.98
C MET A 30 -14.97 -14.68 -6.74
N GLY A 31 -16.08 -15.39 -6.95
CA GLY A 31 -17.26 -14.82 -7.60
C GLY A 31 -17.83 -13.63 -6.81
N LEU A 32 -17.78 -13.68 -5.48
CA LEU A 32 -18.24 -12.59 -4.62
C LEU A 32 -17.32 -11.37 -4.72
N ALA A 33 -16.01 -11.60 -4.76
CA ALA A 33 -15.01 -10.55 -4.94
C ALA A 33 -15.15 -9.85 -6.29
N GLU A 34 -15.46 -10.58 -7.36
CA GLU A 34 -15.75 -9.99 -8.68
C GLU A 34 -16.99 -9.10 -8.64
N LYS A 35 -18.08 -9.57 -8.02
CA LYS A 35 -19.30 -8.76 -7.84
C LYS A 35 -19.07 -7.52 -6.99
N TRP A 36 -18.26 -7.66 -5.94
CA TRP A 36 -17.86 -6.52 -5.12
C TRP A 36 -17.05 -5.50 -5.92
N LEU A 37 -16.10 -5.94 -6.76
CA LEU A 37 -15.32 -5.05 -7.63
C LEU A 37 -16.18 -4.35 -8.68
N GLU A 38 -17.16 -5.04 -9.27
CA GLU A 38 -18.15 -4.45 -10.18
C GLU A 38 -18.95 -3.34 -9.47
N HIS A 39 -19.43 -3.62 -8.26
CA HIS A 39 -20.14 -2.65 -7.44
C HIS A 39 -19.26 -1.46 -7.08
N ALA A 40 -18.04 -1.72 -6.58
CA ALA A 40 -17.08 -0.69 -6.18
C ALA A 40 -16.70 0.25 -7.33
N LYS A 41 -16.67 -0.25 -8.58
CA LYS A 41 -16.48 0.56 -9.78
C LYS A 41 -17.63 1.55 -10.04
N ALA A 42 -18.85 1.20 -9.66
CA ALA A 42 -20.03 2.06 -9.81
C ALA A 42 -20.16 3.10 -8.68
N VAL A 43 -19.44 2.92 -7.56
CA VAL A 43 -19.43 3.87 -6.43
C VAL A 43 -18.55 5.06 -6.78
N ARG A 44 -19.16 6.26 -6.88
CA ARG A 44 -18.52 7.51 -7.32
C ARG A 44 -17.31 7.94 -6.47
N GLU A 45 -17.16 7.41 -5.27
CA GLU A 45 -16.16 7.82 -4.29
C GLU A 45 -14.84 7.02 -4.37
N ILE A 46 -14.82 5.89 -5.07
CA ILE A 46 -13.62 5.07 -5.20
C ILE A 46 -12.88 5.42 -6.48
N SER A 47 -11.63 5.88 -6.37
CA SER A 47 -10.80 6.17 -7.53
C SER A 47 -10.35 4.89 -8.26
N GLU A 48 -10.12 4.96 -9.57
CA GLU A 48 -9.63 3.81 -10.35
C GLU A 48 -8.26 3.30 -9.82
N SER A 49 -7.41 4.20 -9.29
CA SER A 49 -6.15 3.81 -8.65
C SER A 49 -6.37 2.96 -7.39
N CYS A 50 -7.40 3.28 -6.60
CA CYS A 50 -7.77 2.53 -5.42
C CYS A 50 -8.34 1.15 -5.80
N LEU A 51 -9.21 1.09 -6.81
CA LEU A 51 -9.70 -0.17 -7.38
C LEU A 51 -8.56 -1.05 -7.92
N GLY A 52 -7.56 -0.44 -8.57
CA GLY A 52 -6.34 -1.11 -9.00
C GLY A 52 -5.62 -1.80 -7.85
N ASN A 53 -5.47 -1.12 -6.72
CA ASN A 53 -4.86 -1.69 -5.51
C ASN A 53 -5.70 -2.85 -4.97
N TYR A 54 -7.02 -2.71 -4.88
CA TYR A 54 -7.91 -3.79 -4.41
C TYR A 54 -7.82 -5.04 -5.30
N ARG A 55 -7.83 -4.87 -6.63
CA ARG A 55 -7.61 -5.97 -7.58
C ARG A 55 -6.27 -6.66 -7.34
N CYS A 56 -5.19 -5.89 -7.10
CA CYS A 56 -3.89 -6.45 -6.76
C CYS A 56 -3.91 -7.22 -5.43
N HIS A 57 -4.55 -6.70 -4.39
CA HIS A 57 -4.69 -7.41 -3.11
C HIS A 57 -5.43 -8.73 -3.27
N LEU A 58 -6.58 -8.71 -3.95
CA LEU A 58 -7.37 -9.90 -4.24
C LEU A 58 -6.56 -10.93 -5.02
N LYS A 59 -6.04 -10.55 -6.19
CA LYS A 59 -5.33 -11.44 -7.10
C LYS A 59 -4.10 -12.08 -6.47
N HIS A 60 -3.30 -11.30 -5.75
CA HIS A 60 -2.01 -11.78 -5.29
C HIS A 60 -2.08 -12.39 -3.89
N HIS A 61 -2.97 -11.96 -3.01
CA HIS A 61 -2.90 -12.29 -1.59
C HIS A 61 -4.12 -13.08 -1.08
N ILE A 62 -5.33 -12.72 -1.51
CA ILE A 62 -6.56 -13.26 -0.91
C ILE A 62 -7.06 -14.47 -1.72
N LEU A 63 -7.27 -14.29 -3.03
CA LEU A 63 -7.83 -15.32 -3.91
C LEU A 63 -6.99 -16.60 -3.95
N PRO A 64 -5.64 -16.56 -3.92
CA PRO A 64 -4.84 -17.80 -3.87
C PRO A 64 -5.06 -18.65 -2.62
N VAL A 65 -5.68 -18.11 -1.57
CA VAL A 65 -5.91 -18.81 -0.29
C VAL A 65 -7.37 -19.23 -0.15
N ILE A 66 -8.31 -18.32 -0.44
CA ILE A 66 -9.74 -18.54 -0.17
C ILE A 66 -10.63 -18.35 -1.41
N GLY A 67 -10.08 -18.09 -2.60
CA GLY A 67 -10.84 -17.74 -3.79
C GLY A 67 -11.84 -18.83 -4.22
N ASP A 68 -11.39 -20.08 -4.18
CA ASP A 68 -12.21 -21.24 -4.58
C ASP A 68 -13.11 -21.75 -3.44
N THR A 69 -13.00 -21.19 -2.23
CA THR A 69 -13.85 -21.56 -1.09
C THR A 69 -15.29 -21.17 -1.36
N PHE A 70 -16.22 -22.12 -1.18
CA PHE A 70 -17.65 -21.84 -1.30
C PHE A 70 -18.12 -20.89 -0.19
N LEU A 71 -19.08 -20.01 -0.51
CA LEU A 71 -19.55 -19.00 0.44
C LEU A 71 -20.14 -19.61 1.72
N LYS A 72 -20.78 -20.77 1.62
CA LYS A 72 -21.34 -21.51 2.76
C LYS A 72 -20.28 -22.12 3.70
N ASP A 73 -19.07 -22.31 3.17
CA ASP A 73 -17.96 -22.97 3.87
C ASP A 73 -16.94 -21.92 4.38
N LEU A 74 -17.19 -20.63 4.14
CA LEU A 74 -16.37 -19.55 4.68
C LEU A 74 -16.57 -19.42 6.20
N ASP A 75 -15.46 -19.39 6.91
CA ASP A 75 -15.41 -19.29 8.37
C ASP A 75 -14.26 -18.38 8.83
N LEU A 76 -14.11 -18.20 10.14
CA LEU A 76 -13.04 -17.38 10.69
C LEU A 76 -11.63 -17.91 10.31
N LYS A 77 -11.47 -19.23 10.20
CA LYS A 77 -10.19 -19.87 9.83
C LYS A 77 -9.76 -19.50 8.42
N SER A 78 -10.71 -19.24 7.52
CA SER A 78 -10.44 -18.83 6.15
C SER A 78 -9.64 -17.53 6.10
N ILE A 79 -10.05 -16.50 6.86
CA ILE A 79 -9.31 -15.22 6.91
C ILE A 79 -8.03 -15.31 7.75
N GLU A 80 -8.00 -16.15 8.80
CA GLU A 80 -6.77 -16.44 9.55
C GLU A 80 -5.72 -17.11 8.66
N GLY A 81 -6.14 -17.96 7.72
CA GLY A 81 -5.28 -18.55 6.70
C GLY A 81 -4.65 -17.48 5.80
N VAL A 82 -5.44 -16.50 5.35
CA VAL A 82 -4.93 -15.34 4.59
C VAL A 82 -3.89 -14.58 5.43
N ALA A 83 -4.22 -14.25 6.68
CA ALA A 83 -3.34 -13.52 7.60
C ALA A 83 -1.99 -14.24 7.81
N THR A 84 -2.03 -15.56 7.95
CA THR A 84 -0.84 -16.40 8.10
C THR A 84 0.02 -16.39 6.84
N VAL A 85 -0.59 -16.56 5.66
CA VAL A 85 0.13 -16.56 4.38
C VAL A 85 0.78 -15.22 4.10
N ILE A 86 0.09 -14.09 4.34
CA ILE A 86 0.65 -12.77 4.06
C ILE A 86 1.77 -12.38 5.04
N ARG A 87 1.77 -12.93 6.26
CA ARG A 87 2.86 -12.71 7.25
C ARG A 87 4.20 -13.21 6.71
N GLY A 88 4.22 -14.41 6.11
CA GLY A 88 5.42 -15.02 5.53
C GLY A 88 5.74 -14.58 4.10
N LYS A 89 4.92 -13.72 3.47
CA LYS A 89 5.03 -13.45 2.04
C LYS A 89 6.11 -12.44 1.71
N LYS A 90 7.14 -12.89 0.98
CA LYS A 90 8.23 -12.01 0.53
C LYS A 90 7.74 -11.04 -0.57
N PRO A 91 8.18 -9.77 -0.56
CA PRO A 91 7.83 -8.80 -1.57
C PRO A 91 8.61 -9.15 -2.84
N GLN A 92 7.91 -9.27 -3.97
CA GLN A 92 8.56 -9.65 -5.23
C GLN A 92 9.26 -8.48 -5.94
N THR A 93 9.05 -7.24 -5.49
CA THR A 93 9.57 -6.05 -6.18
C THR A 93 10.92 -5.60 -5.63
N ARG A 94 11.82 -5.23 -6.56
CA ARG A 94 13.17 -4.72 -6.26
C ARG A 94 13.14 -3.40 -5.49
N SER A 95 12.14 -2.55 -5.74
CA SER A 95 11.91 -1.29 -5.04
C SER A 95 11.67 -1.48 -3.54
N TYR A 96 10.86 -2.46 -3.15
CA TYR A 96 10.58 -2.73 -1.75
C TYR A 96 11.81 -3.24 -0.99
N LYS A 97 12.63 -4.09 -1.64
CA LYS A 97 13.92 -4.53 -1.07
C LYS A 97 14.87 -3.35 -0.80
N THR A 98 14.89 -2.37 -1.70
CA THR A 98 15.69 -1.15 -1.54
C THR A 98 15.17 -0.26 -0.42
N VAL A 99 13.85 -0.03 -0.34
CA VAL A 99 13.24 0.77 0.75
C VAL A 99 13.50 0.13 2.11
N ARG A 100 13.35 -1.21 2.22
CA ARG A 100 13.68 -1.93 3.46
C ARG A 100 15.15 -1.79 3.83
N ARG A 101 16.07 -1.98 2.88
CA ARG A 101 17.51 -1.81 3.14
C ARG A 101 17.84 -0.41 3.65
N ASN A 102 17.21 0.63 3.08
CA ASN A 102 17.44 2.00 3.50
C ASN A 102 16.89 2.26 4.92
N ARG A 103 15.72 1.70 5.27
CA ARG A 103 15.14 1.84 6.63
C ARG A 103 15.89 1.03 7.69
N MET A 104 16.42 -0.15 7.35
CA MET A 104 17.24 -0.94 8.26
C MET A 104 18.63 -0.32 8.52
N MET A 105 19.12 0.54 7.61
CA MET A 105 20.36 1.30 7.83
C MET A 105 20.19 2.44 8.84
N ASP A 106 18.98 2.97 9.01
CA ASP A 106 18.67 4.06 9.97
C ASP A 106 18.39 3.55 11.39
N GLY A 107 18.53 2.25 11.68
CA GLY A 107 18.43 1.69 13.03
C GLY A 107 17.02 1.64 13.62
N SER A 108 15.97 2.01 12.85
CA SER A 108 14.58 1.90 13.29
C SER A 108 14.02 0.49 13.02
N ASP A 109 14.36 -0.47 13.88
CA ASP A 109 13.85 -1.86 13.80
C ASP A 109 12.38 -2.00 14.25
N GLU A 110 11.72 -0.91 14.69
CA GLU A 110 10.37 -0.95 15.27
C GLU A 110 9.23 -1.39 14.32
N PHE A 111 9.49 -1.53 13.01
CA PHE A 111 8.44 -1.72 12.00
C PHE A 111 8.32 -3.13 11.43
N PHE A 112 9.28 -3.99 11.73
CA PHE A 112 9.30 -5.36 11.25
C PHE A 112 9.69 -6.26 12.41
N GLU A 113 8.78 -7.15 12.82
CA GLU A 113 9.22 -8.32 13.60
C GLU A 113 10.20 -9.12 12.73
N ASP A 114 11.18 -9.78 13.34
CA ASP A 114 12.39 -10.32 12.70
C ASP A 114 12.16 -11.19 11.45
N ASP A 115 10.94 -11.72 11.25
CA ASP A 115 10.56 -12.58 10.13
C ASP A 115 9.52 -11.99 9.15
N GLU A 116 9.11 -10.74 9.33
CA GLU A 116 8.00 -10.15 8.57
C GLU A 116 8.47 -9.36 7.35
N PHE A 117 7.82 -9.62 6.21
CA PHE A 117 8.20 -9.05 4.93
C PHE A 117 7.30 -7.89 4.49
N LEU A 118 5.99 -8.01 4.72
CA LEU A 118 5.02 -6.96 4.46
C LEU A 118 4.79 -6.15 5.74
N SER A 119 4.75 -4.81 5.62
CA SER A 119 4.45 -3.95 6.78
C SER A 119 3.07 -4.27 7.38
N THR A 120 2.90 -4.01 8.66
CA THR A 120 1.61 -4.21 9.36
C THR A 120 0.47 -3.42 8.73
N ALA A 121 0.73 -2.18 8.30
CA ALA A 121 -0.23 -1.36 7.55
C ALA A 121 -0.69 -2.05 6.25
N TYR A 122 0.25 -2.54 5.45
CA TYR A 122 -0.08 -3.20 4.17
C TYR A 122 -0.82 -4.52 4.38
N ARG A 123 -0.45 -5.31 5.41
CA ARG A 123 -1.19 -6.52 5.78
C ARG A 123 -2.61 -6.19 6.23
N ARG A 124 -2.77 -5.13 7.02
CA ARG A 124 -4.08 -4.63 7.45
C ARG A 124 -4.94 -4.22 6.26
N GLU A 125 -4.38 -3.52 5.27
CA GLU A 125 -5.09 -3.15 4.03
C GLU A 125 -5.58 -4.40 3.28
N ILE A 126 -4.72 -5.40 3.09
CA ILE A 126 -5.11 -6.67 2.44
C ILE A 126 -6.27 -7.34 3.19
N LEU A 127 -6.16 -7.48 4.51
CA LEU A 127 -7.20 -8.14 5.31
C LEU A 127 -8.51 -7.32 5.34
N THR A 128 -8.41 -6.00 5.29
CA THR A 128 -9.58 -5.11 5.19
C THR A 128 -10.35 -5.37 3.89
N VAL A 129 -9.66 -5.58 2.76
CA VAL A 129 -10.31 -5.94 1.49
C VAL A 129 -11.09 -7.26 1.61
N ALA A 130 -10.53 -8.28 2.25
CA ALA A 130 -11.24 -9.54 2.47
C ALA A 130 -12.51 -9.34 3.31
N CYS A 131 -12.42 -8.56 4.40
CA CYS A 131 -13.58 -8.21 5.24
C CYS A 131 -14.64 -7.38 4.51
N MET A 132 -14.23 -6.45 3.63
CA MET A 132 -15.18 -5.66 2.82
C MET A 132 -15.97 -6.54 1.85
N VAL A 133 -15.33 -7.52 1.22
CA VAL A 133 -15.99 -8.46 0.30
C VAL A 133 -17.06 -9.28 1.03
N THR A 134 -16.75 -9.86 2.21
CA THR A 134 -17.74 -10.66 2.94
C THR A 134 -18.84 -9.80 3.57
N LYS A 135 -18.52 -8.57 3.97
CA LYS A 135 -19.51 -7.60 4.41
C LYS A 135 -20.49 -7.28 3.28
N PHE A 136 -20.00 -6.96 2.09
CA PHE A 136 -20.82 -6.79 0.88
C PHE A 136 -21.68 -8.03 0.62
N GLY A 137 -21.10 -9.23 0.71
CA GLY A 137 -21.83 -10.50 0.58
C GLY A 137 -23.00 -10.62 1.56
N CYS A 138 -22.77 -10.25 2.82
CA CYS A 138 -23.79 -10.28 3.86
C CYS A 138 -24.90 -9.24 3.61
N GLU A 139 -24.54 -8.01 3.28
CA GLU A 139 -25.49 -6.90 3.08
C GLU A 139 -26.36 -7.09 1.83
N ARG A 140 -25.83 -7.75 0.80
CA ARG A 140 -26.54 -8.09 -0.43
C ARG A 140 -27.24 -9.45 -0.38
N GLY A 141 -27.15 -10.17 0.74
CA GLY A 141 -27.82 -11.44 0.94
C GLY A 141 -27.22 -12.63 0.19
N TYR A 142 -25.97 -12.53 -0.28
CA TYR A 142 -25.21 -13.67 -0.81
C TYR A 142 -24.76 -14.63 0.31
N ILE A 143 -24.55 -14.10 1.52
CA ILE A 143 -24.19 -14.86 2.71
C ILE A 143 -25.17 -14.49 3.83
N ALA A 144 -25.67 -15.48 4.58
CA ALA A 144 -26.62 -15.23 5.65
C ALA A 144 -26.03 -14.44 6.83
N MET A 145 -24.75 -14.66 7.12
CA MET A 145 -24.01 -14.01 8.21
C MET A 145 -22.57 -13.75 7.76
N ASN A 146 -22.02 -12.57 8.08
CA ASN A 146 -20.62 -12.26 7.76
C ASN A 146 -19.67 -13.17 8.57
N PRO A 147 -18.93 -14.10 7.93
CA PRO A 147 -18.06 -15.05 8.63
C PRO A 147 -16.84 -14.36 9.29
N PHE A 148 -16.46 -13.18 8.81
CA PHE A 148 -15.29 -12.45 9.32
C PHE A 148 -15.66 -11.38 10.35
N ARG A 149 -16.92 -11.33 10.81
CA ARG A 149 -17.40 -10.31 11.75
C ARG A 149 -16.58 -10.23 13.04
N GLN A 150 -16.07 -11.36 13.52
CA GLN A 150 -15.28 -11.45 14.75
C GLN A 150 -13.77 -11.29 14.51
N PHE A 151 -13.33 -11.23 13.25
CA PHE A 151 -11.91 -11.12 12.92
C PHE A 151 -11.37 -9.75 13.34
N LYS A 152 -10.31 -9.75 14.15
CA LYS A 152 -9.63 -8.53 14.58
C LYS A 152 -8.49 -8.23 13.62
N LEU A 153 -8.57 -7.09 12.95
CA LEU A 153 -7.47 -6.59 12.12
C LEU A 153 -6.23 -6.31 12.98
N PRO A 154 -5.01 -6.58 12.48
CA PRO A 154 -3.79 -6.27 13.21
C PRO A 154 -3.71 -4.78 13.53
N GLU A 155 -3.29 -4.47 14.75
CA GLU A 155 -3.08 -3.09 15.18
C GLU A 155 -1.96 -2.47 14.35
N CYS A 156 -2.24 -1.33 13.74
CA CYS A 156 -1.24 -0.55 13.03
C CYS A 156 -0.98 0.69 13.87
N PRO A 157 0.25 0.89 14.39
CA PRO A 157 0.57 2.14 15.07
C PRO A 157 0.32 3.30 14.10
N GLU A 158 -0.33 4.36 14.57
CA GLU A 158 -0.42 5.61 13.82
C GLU A 158 1.00 6.16 13.68
N GLN A 159 1.59 6.02 12.50
CA GLN A 159 2.78 6.78 12.17
C GLN A 159 2.32 8.17 11.73
N PRO A 160 2.59 9.24 12.50
CA PRO A 160 2.56 10.56 11.91
C PRO A 160 3.51 10.52 10.71
N TYR A 161 3.01 10.87 9.52
CA TYR A 161 3.92 11.14 8.41
C TYR A 161 4.91 12.19 8.92
N ASP A 162 6.20 11.87 8.88
CA ASP A 162 7.25 12.86 9.15
C ASP A 162 7.28 13.81 7.95
N TYR A 163 6.35 14.76 7.96
CA TYR A 163 6.32 15.83 7.00
C TYR A 163 7.59 16.66 7.19
N TRP A 164 8.13 17.15 6.09
CA TRP A 164 9.29 18.01 6.14
C TRP A 164 9.07 19.18 7.10
N LYS A 165 10.00 19.32 8.03
CA LYS A 165 10.09 20.52 8.87
C LYS A 165 10.49 21.68 7.98
N ILE A 166 10.10 22.89 8.37
CA ILE A 166 10.47 24.12 7.65
C ILE A 166 11.98 24.21 7.40
N LYS A 167 12.81 23.75 8.35
CA LYS A 167 14.27 23.69 8.18
C LYS A 167 14.70 22.73 7.08
N GLU A 168 14.08 21.56 6.96
CA GLU A 168 14.38 20.55 5.95
C GLU A 168 13.91 21.04 4.57
N GLU A 169 12.75 21.69 4.51
CA GLU A 169 12.23 22.34 3.30
C GLU A 169 13.18 23.44 2.81
N ASN A 170 13.62 24.34 3.68
CA ASN A 170 14.59 25.38 3.33
C ASN A 170 15.95 24.79 2.91
N THR A 171 16.38 23.72 3.56
CA THR A 171 17.63 23.02 3.20
C THR A 171 17.52 22.43 1.79
N PHE A 172 16.39 21.82 1.45
CA PHE A 172 16.15 21.29 0.11
C PHE A 172 16.03 22.39 -0.95
N LEU A 173 15.34 23.49 -0.65
CA LEU A 173 15.24 24.64 -1.55
C LEU A 173 16.62 25.27 -1.80
N SER A 174 17.40 25.50 -0.74
CA SER A 174 18.78 25.98 -0.87
C SER A 174 19.66 25.01 -1.66
N TRP A 175 19.46 23.70 -1.50
CA TRP A 175 20.15 22.70 -2.29
C TRP A 175 19.80 22.78 -3.78
N LEU A 176 18.52 22.98 -4.14
CA LEU A 176 18.10 23.21 -5.52
C LEU A 176 18.64 24.52 -6.10
N GLU A 177 18.60 25.61 -5.32
CA GLU A 177 19.19 26.92 -5.69
C GLU A 177 20.69 26.82 -5.96
N SER A 178 21.40 25.99 -5.17
CA SER A 178 22.84 25.77 -5.30
C SER A 178 23.24 24.89 -6.50
N GLY A 179 22.27 24.46 -7.31
CA GLY A 179 22.51 23.65 -8.50
C GLY A 179 22.08 22.19 -8.39
N GLY A 180 21.53 21.75 -7.26
CA GLY A 180 21.09 20.36 -7.06
C GLY A 180 22.25 19.36 -7.11
N VAL A 181 23.37 19.70 -6.46
CA VAL A 181 24.61 18.90 -6.48
C VAL A 181 24.52 17.74 -5.49
N TYR A 182 24.77 16.51 -5.95
CA TYR A 182 24.75 15.33 -5.10
C TYR A 182 25.95 14.43 -5.36
N HIS A 183 26.23 13.54 -4.39
CA HIS A 183 27.38 12.65 -4.44
C HIS A 183 26.93 11.21 -4.54
N VAL A 184 27.56 10.44 -5.44
CA VAL A 184 27.27 9.01 -5.63
C VAL A 184 28.56 8.22 -5.49
N HIS A 185 28.53 7.18 -4.65
CA HIS A 185 29.61 6.20 -4.60
C HIS A 185 29.63 5.39 -5.91
N THR A 186 30.74 5.42 -6.62
CA THR A 186 30.94 4.65 -7.85
C THR A 186 32.25 3.88 -7.79
N THR A 187 32.36 2.82 -8.58
CA THR A 187 33.59 2.02 -8.75
C THR A 187 34.18 2.29 -10.14
N LYS A 188 35.51 2.34 -10.27
CA LYS A 188 36.17 2.47 -11.58
C LYS A 188 35.91 1.22 -12.42
N GLY A 189 35.35 1.40 -13.62
CA GLY A 189 34.87 0.32 -14.51
C GLY A 189 35.91 -0.61 -15.13
N HIS A 190 37.21 -0.48 -14.79
CA HIS A 190 38.28 -1.28 -15.41
C HIS A 190 38.88 -2.37 -14.49
N SER A 191 38.46 -2.50 -13.22
CA SER A 191 39.11 -3.47 -12.31
C SER A 191 38.56 -4.91 -12.39
N LYS A 192 37.37 -5.14 -12.98
CA LYS A 192 36.75 -6.48 -12.99
C LYS A 192 37.52 -7.53 -13.79
N ARG A 193 38.42 -7.13 -14.69
CA ARG A 193 39.22 -8.08 -15.49
C ARG A 193 40.35 -8.73 -14.66
N ASN A 194 40.73 -8.17 -13.51
CA ASN A 194 41.84 -8.63 -12.67
C ASN A 194 41.43 -9.02 -11.23
N GLY A 195 40.14 -9.30 -10.97
CA GLY A 195 39.70 -9.82 -9.67
C GLY A 195 39.84 -8.87 -8.47
N GLY A 196 40.20 -7.60 -8.69
CA GLY A 196 40.26 -6.58 -7.63
C GLY A 196 38.93 -5.86 -7.46
N ASP A 197 38.41 -5.83 -6.23
CA ASP A 197 37.34 -4.93 -5.83
C ASP A 197 37.76 -3.49 -6.17
N GLY A 198 37.14 -2.93 -7.21
CA GLY A 198 37.53 -1.63 -7.73
C GLY A 198 37.46 -0.55 -6.66
N GLU A 199 38.45 0.34 -6.65
CA GLU A 199 38.52 1.48 -5.76
C GLU A 199 37.19 2.27 -5.81
N LYS A 200 36.51 2.36 -4.67
CA LYS A 200 35.28 3.13 -4.51
C LYS A 200 35.66 4.60 -4.37
N PHE A 201 35.09 5.46 -5.21
CA PHE A 201 35.29 6.91 -5.10
C PHE A 201 33.95 7.64 -5.13
N LEU A 202 33.96 8.85 -4.55
CA LEU A 202 32.79 9.72 -4.50
C LEU A 202 32.74 10.57 -5.78
N LYS A 203 31.73 10.37 -6.62
CA LYS A 203 31.51 11.20 -7.81
C LYS A 203 30.51 12.28 -7.50
N ARG A 204 30.90 13.55 -7.69
CA ARG A 204 30.01 14.71 -7.68
C ARG A 204 29.20 14.74 -8.98
N LEU A 205 27.88 14.80 -8.86
CA LEU A 205 26.92 14.91 -9.94
C LEU A 205 26.03 16.14 -9.71
N GLN A 206 25.39 16.61 -10.77
CA GLN A 206 24.47 17.74 -10.74
C GLN A 206 23.17 17.33 -11.42
N LEU A 207 22.03 17.71 -10.84
CA LEU A 207 20.73 17.57 -11.49
C LEU A 207 20.71 18.39 -12.79
N ARG A 208 20.28 17.78 -13.89
CA ARG A 208 20.26 18.43 -15.21
C ARG A 208 19.26 19.59 -15.30
N ASN A 209 18.13 19.48 -14.60
CA ASN A 209 17.03 20.45 -14.65
C ASN A 209 16.71 20.95 -13.23
N HIS A 210 17.71 21.37 -12.46
CA HIS A 210 17.47 21.81 -11.08
C HIS A 210 16.63 23.09 -11.00
N GLU A 211 16.75 23.99 -11.98
CA GLU A 211 15.96 25.24 -12.06
C GLU A 211 14.48 24.98 -12.30
N GLU A 212 14.15 24.15 -13.29
CA GLU A 212 12.77 23.73 -13.57
C GLU A 212 12.14 23.02 -12.37
N LEU A 213 12.91 22.15 -11.70
CA LEU A 213 12.44 21.47 -10.50
C LEU A 213 12.22 22.45 -9.34
N TYR A 214 13.09 23.45 -9.18
CA TYR A 214 12.94 24.51 -8.19
C TYR A 214 11.64 25.30 -8.41
N ASP A 215 11.36 25.70 -9.64
CA ASP A 215 10.13 26.43 -10.00
C ASP A 215 8.87 25.60 -9.74
N ILE A 216 8.87 24.31 -10.10
CA ILE A 216 7.75 23.39 -9.82
C ILE A 216 7.51 23.27 -8.31
N VAL A 217 8.58 23.12 -7.53
CA VAL A 217 8.49 22.99 -6.07
C VAL A 217 7.95 24.28 -5.45
N LEU A 218 8.47 25.45 -5.84
CA LEU A 218 7.96 26.74 -5.38
C LEU A 218 6.49 26.95 -5.73
N PHE A 219 6.08 26.57 -6.94
CA PHE A 219 4.68 26.65 -7.36
C PHE A 219 3.78 25.77 -6.49
N ALA A 220 4.18 24.52 -6.24
CA ALA A 220 3.43 23.60 -5.38
C ALA A 220 3.32 24.10 -3.92
N LEU A 221 4.38 24.74 -3.40
CA LEU A 221 4.40 25.32 -2.06
C LEU A 221 3.53 26.60 -1.97
N LYS A 222 3.57 27.48 -2.97
CA LYS A 222 2.72 28.69 -3.05
C LYS A 222 1.22 28.37 -3.16
N ILE A 223 0.85 27.31 -3.87
CA ILE A 223 -0.56 26.88 -3.91
C ILE A 223 -1.05 26.44 -2.54
N ARG A 224 -0.19 25.80 -1.74
CA ARG A 224 -0.56 25.35 -0.38
C ARG A 224 -0.73 26.50 0.61
N SER A 225 0.03 27.60 0.47
CA SER A 225 -0.12 28.76 1.36
C SER A 225 -1.38 29.58 1.07
N ALA A 226 -1.89 29.55 -0.16
CA ALA A 226 -3.15 30.22 -0.54
C ALA A 226 -4.42 29.43 -0.14
N GLN A 227 -4.28 28.18 0.28
CA GLN A 227 -5.38 27.30 0.72
C GLN A 227 -5.49 27.16 2.25
N ARG A 228 -4.68 27.90 3.01
CA ARG A 228 -4.78 28.04 4.47
C ARG A 228 -5.44 29.37 4.82
#